data_AF-A0A2D9TQ99-F1
#
_entry.id   AF-A0A2D9TQ99-F1
#
_cell.length_a   1.000
_cell.length_b   1.000
_cell.length_c   1.000
_cell.angle_alpha   90.00
_cell.angle_beta   90.00
_cell.angle_gamma   90.00
#
_symmetry.space_group_name_H-M   'P 1'
#
loop_
_entity.id
_entity.type
_entity.pdbx_description
1 polymer ?
#
loop_
_entity_poly.entity_id
_entity_poly.type
_entity_poly.pdbx_seq_one_letter_code
_entity_poly.pdbx_strand_id
1 'polypeptide(L)'
;MEDVVVESEEAFTCTFGFRGENHVGNQIIGEAEPRDLSAAAVEALHETFEKKGVESTLIKLEEELLPPPAAGKPWPKARVLAVTQKGVKKLLKFGEAELYAEAKRLKFDRKVLARGKVVNKHARFCTTMADFGQEPCYEEGKGTVNNFKDFPAFDALRGVVAECVGEKPEEKTLIGEVNHYYDKWRGIGFHGDAERAISKDPKRGKEYGGGMTVGMRIGPGAKGMPLRFLGYLKKRAIGKMGVLALGRGALYFMCGKANGGDFKQSNVQTWRHAAGHDAKRWGEPSGVQGKELKKEGKKWPVKAVYPRV
;
A
#
# COMPACT_ATOMS: atom_id res chain seq x y z
N MET A 1 -31.45 -21.45 -19.98
CA MET A 1 -30.30 -21.55 -19.07
C MET A 1 -29.84 -20.13 -18.85
N GLU A 2 -30.01 -19.60 -17.65
CA GLU A 2 -29.41 -18.31 -17.30
C GLU A 2 -27.90 -18.54 -17.20
N ASP A 3 -27.15 -17.85 -18.05
CA ASP A 3 -25.69 -17.83 -17.97
C ASP A 3 -25.30 -17.24 -16.61
N VAL A 4 -24.80 -18.08 -15.72
CA VAL A 4 -24.20 -17.64 -14.47
C VAL A 4 -22.92 -16.89 -14.84
N VAL A 5 -23.02 -15.57 -14.96
CA VAL A 5 -21.86 -14.70 -15.12
C VAL A 5 -21.05 -14.82 -13.84
N VAL A 6 -19.95 -15.59 -13.89
CA VAL A 6 -18.98 -15.63 -12.80
C VAL A 6 -18.31 -14.25 -12.77
N GLU A 7 -18.63 -13.44 -11.77
CA GLU A 7 -17.94 -12.17 -11.55
C GLU A 7 -16.44 -12.43 -11.41
N SER A 8 -15.63 -11.63 -12.11
CA SER A 8 -14.17 -11.71 -12.04
C SER A 8 -13.69 -11.60 -10.58
N GLU A 9 -12.78 -12.48 -10.16
CA GLU A 9 -12.14 -12.41 -8.83
C GLU A 9 -10.86 -11.56 -8.84
N GLU A 10 -10.57 -10.85 -9.94
CA GLU A 10 -9.34 -10.06 -10.04
C GLU A 10 -9.44 -8.74 -9.28
N ALA A 11 -8.34 -8.34 -8.68
CA ALA A 11 -8.19 -7.05 -8.02
C ALA A 11 -6.93 -6.35 -8.52
N PHE A 12 -7.00 -5.03 -8.61
CA PHE A 12 -5.86 -4.17 -8.84
C PHE A 12 -5.66 -3.26 -7.64
N THR A 13 -4.42 -2.88 -7.40
CA THR A 13 -4.10 -1.80 -6.47
C THR A 13 -3.03 -0.94 -7.06
N CYS A 14 -3.36 0.33 -7.27
CA CYS A 14 -2.40 1.35 -7.65
C CYS A 14 -1.98 2.10 -6.39
N THR A 15 -0.68 2.13 -6.11
CA THR A 15 -0.07 2.86 -5.01
C THR A 15 0.84 3.96 -5.55
N PHE A 16 0.61 5.18 -5.07
CA PHE A 16 1.41 6.35 -5.42
C PHE A 16 2.42 6.69 -4.34
N GLY A 17 3.59 7.16 -4.78
CA GLY A 17 4.58 7.85 -3.98
C GLY A 17 5.66 8.41 -4.90
N PHE A 18 6.63 9.14 -4.34
CA PHE A 18 7.69 9.75 -5.14
C PHE A 18 8.66 8.75 -5.77
N ARG A 19 8.64 7.51 -5.28
CA ARG A 19 9.45 6.40 -5.77
C ARG A 19 8.58 5.17 -5.94
N GLY A 20 8.93 4.34 -6.90
CA GLY A 20 8.36 3.01 -7.02
C GLY A 20 9.31 2.01 -7.65
N GLU A 21 9.15 0.75 -7.29
CA GLU A 21 9.93 -0.36 -7.85
C GLU A 21 9.01 -1.50 -8.27
N ASN A 22 9.36 -2.23 -9.33
CA ASN A 22 8.56 -3.38 -9.73
C ASN A 22 8.83 -4.62 -8.85
N HIS A 23 9.91 -4.62 -8.06
CA HIS A 23 10.24 -5.63 -7.06
C HIS A 23 11.39 -5.15 -6.17
N VAL A 24 11.47 -5.71 -4.96
CA VAL A 24 12.53 -5.39 -4.01
C VAL A 24 13.93 -5.57 -4.61
N GLY A 25 14.68 -4.46 -4.69
CA GLY A 25 16.06 -4.44 -5.16
C GLY A 25 16.23 -4.30 -6.68
N ASN A 26 15.15 -4.09 -7.42
CA ASN A 26 15.18 -3.74 -8.82
C ASN A 26 15.35 -2.22 -9.02
N GLN A 27 15.33 -1.77 -10.27
CA GLN A 27 15.34 -0.36 -10.63
C GLN A 27 14.22 0.39 -9.90
N ILE A 28 14.61 1.45 -9.21
CA ILE A 28 13.67 2.40 -8.60
C ILE A 28 13.45 3.54 -9.59
N ILE A 29 12.17 3.82 -9.87
CA ILE A 29 11.72 4.94 -10.68
C ILE A 29 11.34 6.09 -9.74
N GLY A 30 11.63 7.33 -10.15
CA GLY A 30 11.40 8.53 -9.36
C GLY A 30 12.51 8.82 -8.37
N GLU A 31 12.36 9.92 -7.63
CA GLU A 31 13.39 10.48 -6.77
C GLU A 31 12.96 10.47 -5.30
N ALA A 32 13.95 10.41 -4.40
CA ALA A 32 13.67 10.58 -2.98
C ALA A 32 13.30 12.03 -2.72
N GLU A 33 12.12 12.22 -2.14
CA GLU A 33 11.53 13.54 -1.93
C GLU A 33 11.33 13.78 -0.42
N PRO A 34 11.94 14.85 0.15
CA PRO A 34 11.73 15.30 1.53
C PRO A 34 10.28 15.45 1.97
N ARG A 35 9.37 15.80 1.06
CA ARG A 35 7.93 15.86 1.35
C ARG A 35 7.45 14.48 1.79
N ASP A 36 7.02 14.41 3.04
CA ASP A 36 6.43 13.21 3.64
C ASP A 36 4.98 13.51 3.98
N LEU A 37 4.13 12.50 3.81
CA LEU A 37 2.81 12.55 4.40
C LEU A 37 2.97 12.24 5.89
N SER A 38 3.26 13.26 6.69
CA SER A 38 3.43 13.10 8.14
C SER A 38 2.11 12.70 8.81
N ALA A 39 2.18 12.18 10.04
CA ALA A 39 0.97 11.89 10.82
C ALA A 39 0.06 13.13 10.95
N ALA A 40 0.65 14.31 11.18
CA ALA A 40 -0.09 15.57 11.26
C ALA A 40 -0.70 15.99 9.91
N ALA A 41 -0.01 15.72 8.80
CA ALA A 41 -0.54 15.99 7.47
C ALA A 41 -1.75 15.09 7.14
N VAL A 42 -1.72 13.80 7.54
CA VAL A 42 -2.88 12.90 7.41
C VAL A 42 -4.06 13.38 8.26
N GLU A 43 -3.80 13.85 9.48
CA GLU A 43 -4.83 14.42 10.37
C GLU A 43 -5.46 15.68 9.74
N ALA A 44 -4.65 16.62 9.26
CA ALA A 44 -5.12 17.83 8.58
C ALA A 44 -5.90 17.53 7.27
N LEU A 45 -5.46 16.52 6.52
CA LEU A 45 -6.17 16.05 5.33
C LEU A 45 -7.55 15.49 5.68
N HIS A 46 -7.65 14.71 6.76
CA HIS A 46 -8.92 14.20 7.25
C HIS A 46 -9.88 15.34 7.62
N GLU A 47 -9.42 16.35 8.37
CA GLU A 47 -10.23 17.53 8.69
C GLU A 47 -10.70 18.28 7.43
N THR A 48 -9.84 18.36 6.42
CA THR A 48 -10.17 18.97 5.13
C THR A 48 -11.24 18.16 4.40
N PHE A 49 -11.14 16.84 4.44
CA PHE A 49 -12.14 15.92 3.88
C PHE A 49 -13.48 16.04 4.60
N GLU A 50 -13.50 16.13 5.94
CA GLU A 50 -14.74 16.34 6.70
C GLU A 50 -15.43 17.64 6.30
N LYS A 51 -14.68 18.75 6.21
CA LYS A 51 -15.21 20.06 5.76
C LYS A 51 -15.77 20.01 4.34
N LYS A 52 -15.22 19.17 3.47
CA LYS A 52 -15.69 18.95 2.08
C LYS A 52 -16.78 17.87 1.97
N GLY A 53 -17.20 17.24 3.07
CA GLY A 53 -18.16 16.14 3.05
C GLY A 53 -17.64 14.87 2.37
N VAL A 54 -16.32 14.67 2.36
CA VAL A 54 -15.65 13.48 1.83
C VAL A 54 -15.65 12.40 2.92
N GLU A 55 -16.40 11.33 2.65
CA GLU A 55 -16.55 10.22 3.60
C GLU A 55 -15.23 9.47 3.80
N SER A 56 -14.65 9.63 5.00
CA SER A 56 -13.34 9.09 5.36
C SER A 56 -13.25 8.69 6.82
N THR A 57 -12.29 7.84 7.16
CA THR A 57 -12.02 7.35 8.52
C THR A 57 -10.53 7.46 8.81
N LEU A 58 -10.18 8.27 9.80
CA LEU A 58 -8.83 8.32 10.34
C LEU A 58 -8.61 7.19 11.35
N ILE A 59 -7.51 6.47 11.18
CA ILE A 59 -7.11 5.35 12.02
C ILE A 59 -5.76 5.68 12.66
N LYS A 60 -5.70 5.61 13.99
CA LYS A 60 -4.50 5.88 14.78
C LYS A 60 -3.89 4.55 15.22
N LEU A 61 -3.03 3.98 14.36
CA LEU A 61 -2.60 2.59 14.48
C LEU A 61 -1.95 2.29 15.84
N GLU A 62 -1.12 3.19 16.35
CA GLU A 62 -0.42 3.00 17.62
C GLU A 62 -1.34 3.05 18.83
N GLU A 63 -2.39 3.87 18.79
CA GLU A 63 -3.37 3.99 19.87
C GLU A 63 -4.32 2.78 19.86
N GLU A 64 -4.71 2.33 18.66
CA GLU A 64 -5.72 1.29 18.51
C GLU A 64 -5.15 -0.12 18.59
N LEU A 65 -3.93 -0.37 18.10
CA LEU A 65 -3.44 -1.73 17.88
C LEU A 65 -2.30 -2.13 18.81
N LEU A 66 -1.51 -1.18 19.35
CA LEU A 66 -0.39 -1.52 20.22
C LEU A 66 -0.81 -1.63 21.69
N PRO A 67 -0.11 -2.43 22.50
CA PRO A 67 -0.24 -2.36 23.95
C PRO A 67 0.31 -1.02 24.47
N PRO A 68 -0.01 -0.61 25.71
CA PRO A 68 0.65 0.53 26.35
C PRO A 68 2.18 0.40 26.26
N PRO A 69 2.91 1.50 26.00
CA PRO A 69 4.35 1.44 25.85
C PRO A 69 5.05 1.09 27.16
N ALA A 70 6.11 0.27 27.06
CA ALA A 70 6.98 0.00 28.19
C ALA A 70 7.77 1.27 28.55
N ALA A 71 7.83 1.60 29.85
CA ALA A 71 8.55 2.75 30.39
C ALA A 71 8.00 4.14 30.00
N GLY A 72 6.71 4.26 29.67
CA GLY A 72 6.02 5.55 29.52
C GLY A 72 6.42 6.38 28.30
N LYS A 73 7.31 5.89 27.42
CA LYS A 73 7.66 6.56 26.18
C LYS A 73 6.57 6.33 25.13
N PRO A 74 5.89 7.36 24.60
CA PRO A 74 4.82 7.16 23.62
C PRO A 74 5.35 6.45 22.36
N TRP A 75 4.49 5.63 21.76
CA TRP A 75 4.77 5.05 20.45
C TRP A 75 4.85 6.15 19.38
N PRO A 76 5.70 6.00 18.35
CA PRO A 76 5.68 6.92 17.22
C PRO A 76 4.31 6.93 16.53
N LYS A 77 3.80 8.13 16.22
CA LYS A 77 2.49 8.30 15.60
C LYS A 77 2.41 7.66 14.22
N ALA A 78 1.43 6.79 14.01
CA ALA A 78 1.14 6.17 12.73
C ALA A 78 -0.33 6.37 12.36
N ARG A 79 -0.57 6.99 11.21
CA ARG A 79 -1.90 7.38 10.73
C ARG A 79 -2.18 6.70 9.41
N VAL A 80 -3.39 6.16 9.31
CA VAL A 80 -3.97 5.72 8.04
C VAL A 80 -5.30 6.42 7.86
N LEU A 81 -5.51 7.07 6.73
CA LEU A 81 -6.80 7.66 6.37
C LEU A 81 -7.42 6.80 5.27
N ALA A 82 -8.55 6.16 5.55
CA ALA A 82 -9.32 5.43 4.55
C ALA A 82 -10.45 6.32 4.02
N VAL A 83 -10.60 6.42 2.70
CA VAL A 83 -11.68 7.15 2.03
C VAL A 83 -12.56 6.14 1.32
N THR A 84 -13.86 6.17 1.59
CA THR A 84 -14.80 5.21 0.99
C THR A 84 -15.00 5.52 -0.49
N GLN A 85 -15.57 4.57 -1.25
CA GLN A 85 -15.92 4.81 -2.65
C GLN A 85 -16.80 6.07 -2.82
N LYS A 86 -17.70 6.32 -1.86
CA LYS A 86 -18.56 7.51 -1.85
C LYS A 86 -17.76 8.79 -1.60
N GLY A 87 -16.76 8.75 -0.71
CA GLY A 87 -15.80 9.84 -0.52
C GLY A 87 -14.98 10.10 -1.78
N VAL A 88 -14.46 9.05 -2.43
CA VAL A 88 -13.65 9.18 -3.66
C VAL A 88 -14.44 9.81 -4.81
N LYS A 89 -15.75 9.54 -4.94
CA LYS A 89 -16.63 10.20 -5.92
C LYS A 89 -16.76 11.72 -5.74
N LYS A 90 -16.38 12.26 -4.58
CA LYS A 90 -16.30 13.71 -4.34
C LYS A 90 -14.96 14.31 -4.76
N LEU A 91 -13.93 13.47 -4.91
CA LEU A 91 -12.59 13.87 -5.30
C LEU A 91 -12.36 13.71 -6.80
N LEU A 92 -12.90 12.64 -7.41
CA LEU A 92 -12.75 12.34 -8.83
C LEU A 92 -14.00 12.72 -9.63
N LYS A 93 -13.80 13.19 -10.86
CA LYS A 93 -14.87 13.49 -11.83
C LYS A 93 -15.36 12.25 -12.59
N PHE A 94 -14.70 11.11 -12.41
CA PHE A 94 -15.01 9.84 -13.06
C PHE A 94 -15.10 8.72 -12.00
N GLY A 95 -15.63 7.56 -12.39
CA GLY A 95 -15.83 6.43 -11.50
C GLY A 95 -14.62 5.49 -11.39
N GLU A 96 -14.78 4.42 -10.62
CA GLU A 96 -13.78 3.34 -10.59
C GLU A 96 -13.83 2.48 -11.87
N ALA A 97 -14.93 2.52 -12.64
CA ALA A 97 -15.09 1.72 -13.85
C ALA A 97 -14.07 2.09 -14.95
N GLU A 98 -13.78 3.38 -15.10
CA GLU A 98 -12.78 3.89 -16.03
C GLU A 98 -11.38 3.39 -15.62
N LEU A 99 -11.02 3.51 -14.34
CA LEU A 99 -9.76 2.96 -13.81
C LEU A 99 -9.65 1.45 -14.03
N TYR A 100 -10.75 0.71 -13.85
CA TYR A 100 -10.77 -0.72 -14.09
C TYR A 100 -10.58 -1.07 -15.58
N ALA A 101 -11.19 -0.31 -16.48
CA ALA A 101 -10.99 -0.46 -17.92
C ALA A 101 -9.53 -0.16 -18.32
N GLU A 102 -8.90 0.86 -17.72
CA GLU A 102 -7.48 1.16 -17.91
C GLU A 102 -6.57 0.08 -17.31
N ALA A 103 -6.87 -0.39 -16.10
CA ALA A 103 -6.06 -1.37 -15.38
C ALA A 103 -5.91 -2.68 -16.17
N LYS A 104 -6.97 -3.10 -16.87
CA LYS A 104 -6.94 -4.28 -17.75
C LYS A 104 -6.07 -4.13 -19.01
N ARG A 105 -5.75 -2.89 -19.40
CA ARG A 105 -4.91 -2.58 -20.57
C ARG A 105 -3.43 -2.36 -20.21
N LEU A 106 -3.11 -2.19 -18.92
CA LEU A 106 -1.73 -2.05 -18.47
C LEU A 106 -0.91 -3.30 -18.82
N LYS A 107 0.34 -3.07 -19.23
CA LYS A 107 1.33 -4.14 -19.37
C LYS A 107 1.88 -4.47 -17.98
N PHE A 108 1.88 -5.75 -17.60
CA PHE A 108 2.35 -6.21 -16.30
C PHE A 108 3.56 -7.15 -16.41
N ASP A 109 4.52 -6.99 -15.51
CA ASP A 109 5.64 -7.90 -15.37
C ASP A 109 5.21 -9.22 -14.75
N ARG A 110 5.43 -10.32 -15.47
CA ARG A 110 5.23 -11.69 -14.99
C ARG A 110 6.53 -12.36 -14.52
N LYS A 111 7.67 -11.69 -14.74
CA LYS A 111 9.00 -12.12 -14.31
C LYS A 111 9.70 -11.01 -13.53
N VAL A 112 10.78 -11.37 -12.86
CA VAL A 112 11.58 -10.46 -12.06
C VAL A 112 12.97 -11.01 -11.80
N LEU A 113 13.97 -10.16 -11.67
CA LEU A 113 15.24 -10.51 -11.03
C LEU A 113 15.04 -10.67 -9.53
N ALA A 114 15.27 -11.86 -9.00
CA ALA A 114 15.30 -12.10 -7.57
C ALA A 114 16.53 -12.95 -7.23
N ARG A 115 17.34 -12.48 -6.28
CA ARG A 115 18.55 -13.19 -5.81
C ARG A 115 19.48 -13.61 -6.97
N GLY A 116 19.66 -12.72 -7.95
CA GLY A 116 20.55 -12.93 -9.10
C GLY A 116 20.00 -13.83 -10.21
N LYS A 117 18.71 -14.20 -10.19
CA LYS A 117 18.08 -15.01 -11.24
C LYS A 117 16.75 -14.40 -11.67
N VAL A 118 16.44 -14.49 -12.96
CA VAL A 118 15.12 -14.15 -13.48
C VAL A 118 14.15 -15.28 -13.13
N VAL A 119 13.09 -14.96 -12.40
CA VAL A 119 12.09 -15.92 -11.91
C VAL A 119 10.67 -15.44 -12.23
N ASN A 120 9.72 -16.38 -12.24
CA ASN A 120 8.30 -16.06 -12.43
C ASN A 120 7.69 -15.46 -11.15
N LYS A 121 6.84 -14.45 -11.34
CA LYS A 121 6.03 -13.85 -10.28
C LYS A 121 4.76 -14.68 -10.05
N HIS A 122 4.71 -15.39 -8.93
CA HIS A 122 3.55 -16.20 -8.55
C HIS A 122 2.60 -15.52 -7.56
N ALA A 123 3.07 -14.52 -6.83
CA ALA A 123 2.28 -13.88 -5.76
C ALA A 123 1.27 -12.87 -6.31
N ARG A 124 1.68 -12.11 -7.33
CA ARG A 124 0.93 -11.07 -8.05
C ARG A 124 1.78 -10.61 -9.24
N PHE A 125 1.16 -10.04 -10.26
CA PHE A 125 1.90 -9.28 -11.27
C PHE A 125 1.97 -7.82 -10.86
N CYS A 126 2.97 -7.08 -11.34
CA CYS A 126 3.01 -5.64 -11.09
C CYS A 126 3.75 -4.89 -12.19
N THR A 127 3.57 -3.58 -12.21
CA THR A 127 4.22 -2.63 -13.13
C THR A 127 4.32 -1.28 -12.44
N THR A 128 5.18 -0.40 -12.95
CA THR A 128 5.24 0.99 -12.56
C THR A 128 4.59 1.89 -13.61
N MET A 129 4.20 3.09 -13.21
CA MET A 129 3.69 4.15 -14.07
C MET A 129 4.49 5.43 -13.83
N ALA A 130 4.90 6.09 -14.90
CA ALA A 130 5.65 7.36 -14.89
C ALA A 130 5.34 8.17 -16.16
N ASP A 131 6.02 9.30 -16.38
CA ASP A 131 5.82 10.14 -17.57
C ASP A 131 6.58 9.65 -18.82
N PHE A 132 7.14 8.45 -18.76
CA PHE A 132 7.80 7.76 -19.87
C PHE A 132 7.37 6.28 -19.93
N GLY A 133 7.60 5.64 -21.08
CA GLY A 133 7.38 4.21 -21.27
C GLY A 133 8.70 3.43 -21.23
N GLN A 134 8.69 2.22 -20.68
CA GLN A 134 9.85 1.32 -20.64
C GLN A 134 9.39 -0.14 -20.83
N GLU A 135 10.03 -0.86 -21.73
CA GLU A 135 9.91 -2.33 -21.82
C GLU A 135 10.85 -3.00 -20.81
N PRO A 136 10.51 -4.18 -20.26
CA PRO A 136 11.30 -4.79 -19.21
C PRO A 136 12.65 -5.33 -19.71
N CYS A 137 13.69 -5.17 -18.90
CA CYS A 137 14.96 -5.88 -19.03
C CYS A 137 15.23 -6.57 -17.68
N TYR A 138 14.70 -7.78 -17.53
CA TYR A 138 14.69 -8.46 -16.23
C TYR A 138 16.10 -8.77 -15.74
N GLU A 139 17.03 -9.09 -16.62
CA GLU A 139 18.43 -9.40 -16.31
C GLU A 139 19.15 -8.21 -15.67
N GLU A 140 18.75 -6.98 -16.03
CA GLU A 140 19.25 -5.73 -15.44
C GLU A 140 18.39 -5.23 -14.27
N GLY A 141 17.38 -5.98 -13.86
CA GLY A 141 16.44 -5.56 -12.82
C GLY A 141 15.53 -4.40 -13.24
N LYS A 142 15.28 -4.21 -14.54
CA LYS A 142 14.37 -3.16 -15.06
C LYS A 142 13.00 -3.76 -15.37
N GLY A 143 11.94 -3.17 -14.80
CA GLY A 143 10.56 -3.57 -15.05
C GLY A 143 9.90 -2.81 -16.19
N THR A 144 8.66 -3.19 -16.49
CA THR A 144 7.78 -2.41 -17.38
C THR A 144 7.37 -1.10 -16.70
N VAL A 145 7.52 0.03 -17.41
CA VAL A 145 6.93 1.32 -17.03
C VAL A 145 5.86 1.70 -18.05
N ASN A 146 4.61 1.86 -17.60
CA ASN A 146 3.51 2.38 -18.41
C ASN A 146 3.50 3.92 -18.34
N ASN A 147 3.29 4.60 -19.46
CA ASN A 147 3.26 6.06 -19.47
C ASN A 147 1.89 6.60 -19.03
N PHE A 148 1.83 7.46 -18.02
CA PHE A 148 0.56 8.06 -17.55
C PHE A 148 -0.25 8.72 -18.67
N LYS A 149 0.40 9.30 -19.68
CA LYS A 149 -0.29 9.95 -20.80
C LYS A 149 -1.22 9.02 -21.59
N ASP A 150 -0.95 7.71 -21.55
CA ASP A 150 -1.72 6.69 -22.27
C ASP A 150 -2.92 6.17 -21.43
N PHE A 151 -3.01 6.60 -20.17
CA PHE A 151 -3.97 6.16 -19.15
C PHE A 151 -4.57 7.37 -18.40
N PRO A 152 -5.44 8.15 -19.06
CA PRO A 152 -5.99 9.40 -18.50
C PRO A 152 -6.72 9.25 -17.17
N ALA A 153 -7.38 8.12 -16.89
CA ALA A 153 -8.02 7.92 -15.58
C ALA A 153 -6.97 7.75 -14.47
N PHE A 154 -5.89 7.01 -14.73
CA PHE A 154 -4.75 6.93 -13.80
C PHE A 154 -4.02 8.27 -13.65
N ASP A 155 -3.84 9.05 -14.71
CA ASP A 155 -3.21 10.39 -14.62
C ASP A 155 -4.08 11.36 -13.81
N ALA A 156 -5.40 11.31 -14.00
CA ALA A 156 -6.32 12.15 -13.23
C ALA A 156 -6.39 11.72 -11.75
N LEU A 157 -6.33 10.41 -11.46
CA LEU A 157 -6.17 9.91 -10.09
C LEU A 157 -4.85 10.39 -9.47
N ARG A 158 -3.73 10.32 -10.22
CA ARG A 158 -2.43 10.85 -9.80
C ARG A 158 -2.54 12.34 -9.44
N GLY A 159 -3.22 13.15 -10.25
CA GLY A 159 -3.43 14.58 -10.00
C GLY A 159 -4.18 14.86 -8.70
N VAL A 160 -5.25 14.12 -8.40
CA VAL A 160 -5.98 14.24 -7.13
C VAL A 160 -5.10 13.86 -5.94
N VAL A 161 -4.32 12.78 -6.07
CA VAL A 161 -3.40 12.38 -5.01
C VAL A 161 -2.32 13.44 -4.80
N ALA A 162 -1.74 13.99 -5.88
CA ALA A 162 -0.75 15.07 -5.83
C ALA A 162 -1.30 16.29 -5.07
N GLU A 163 -2.52 16.75 -5.38
CA GLU A 163 -3.16 17.86 -4.65
C GLU A 163 -3.33 17.54 -3.16
N CYS A 164 -3.77 16.31 -2.83
CA CYS A 164 -3.97 15.89 -1.43
C CYS A 164 -2.66 15.85 -0.62
N VAL A 165 -1.52 15.64 -1.26
CA VAL A 165 -0.20 15.58 -0.61
C VAL A 165 0.56 16.90 -0.70
N GLY A 166 -0.07 17.95 -1.25
CA GLY A 166 0.50 19.29 -1.36
C GLY A 166 1.50 19.46 -2.52
N GLU A 167 1.50 18.56 -3.51
CA GLU A 167 2.18 18.83 -4.78
C GLU A 167 1.41 19.85 -5.61
N LYS A 168 2.15 20.69 -6.31
CA LYS A 168 1.54 21.57 -7.30
C LYS A 168 1.15 20.76 -8.54
N PRO A 169 0.05 21.11 -9.22
CA PRO A 169 -0.40 20.38 -10.41
C PRO A 169 0.65 20.22 -11.50
N GLU A 170 1.62 21.14 -11.59
CA GLU A 170 2.67 21.15 -12.60
C GLU A 170 3.85 20.21 -12.29
N GLU A 171 4.00 19.78 -11.03
CA GLU A 171 5.16 18.98 -10.59
C GLU A 171 5.03 17.50 -11.01
N LYS A 172 3.83 16.93 -10.94
CA LYS A 172 3.49 15.55 -11.33
C LYS A 172 4.55 14.49 -10.95
N THR A 173 5.16 14.61 -9.76
CA THR A 173 6.34 13.80 -9.42
C THR A 173 6.02 12.38 -8.95
N LEU A 174 4.74 12.07 -8.71
CA LEU A 174 4.31 10.77 -8.23
C LEU A 174 4.49 9.65 -9.27
N ILE A 175 5.08 8.57 -8.80
CA ILE A 175 5.20 7.28 -9.48
C ILE A 175 4.06 6.38 -9.02
N GLY A 176 3.40 5.72 -9.97
CA GLY A 176 2.40 4.71 -9.69
C GLY A 176 3.03 3.32 -9.66
N GLU A 177 2.68 2.50 -8.68
CA GLU A 177 2.91 1.05 -8.69
C GLU A 177 1.57 0.35 -8.78
N VAL A 178 1.34 -0.42 -9.85
CA VAL A 178 0.09 -1.15 -10.02
C VAL A 178 0.36 -2.63 -9.80
N ASN A 179 -0.36 -3.21 -8.84
CA ASN A 179 -0.33 -4.64 -8.53
C ASN A 179 -1.60 -5.30 -9.05
N HIS A 180 -1.46 -6.39 -9.81
CA HIS A 180 -2.55 -7.23 -10.33
C HIS A 180 -2.61 -8.55 -9.58
N TYR A 181 -3.69 -8.70 -8.80
CA TYR A 181 -4.07 -9.91 -8.09
C TYR A 181 -5.11 -10.64 -8.96
N TYR A 182 -4.61 -11.50 -9.84
CA TYR A 182 -5.41 -12.12 -10.90
C TYR A 182 -6.33 -13.27 -10.43
N ASP A 183 -6.26 -13.66 -9.16
CA ASP A 183 -7.21 -14.56 -8.50
C ASP A 183 -7.19 -14.34 -6.98
N LYS A 184 -8.15 -14.91 -6.25
CA LYS A 184 -8.28 -14.77 -4.78
C LYS A 184 -7.10 -15.35 -3.98
N TRP A 185 -6.25 -16.18 -4.57
CA TRP A 185 -5.10 -16.78 -3.87
C TRP A 185 -3.87 -15.89 -3.90
N ARG A 186 -3.93 -14.76 -4.63
CA ARG A 186 -2.86 -13.78 -4.75
C ARG A 186 -2.83 -12.80 -3.59
N GLY A 187 -1.64 -12.26 -3.34
CA GLY A 187 -1.41 -11.41 -2.19
C GLY A 187 0.05 -11.01 -2.03
N ILE A 188 0.30 -10.27 -0.96
CA ILE A 188 1.62 -9.93 -0.44
C ILE A 188 1.56 -9.99 1.09
N GLY A 189 2.54 -10.69 1.68
CA GLY A 189 2.64 -10.83 3.14
C GLY A 189 3.13 -9.55 3.82
N PHE A 190 3.32 -9.60 5.14
CA PHE A 190 3.74 -8.45 5.94
C PHE A 190 5.11 -7.89 5.52
N HIS A 191 5.11 -6.67 5.00
CA HIS A 191 6.28 -5.90 4.57
C HIS A 191 6.11 -4.42 4.93
N GLY A 192 7.14 -3.62 4.70
CA GLY A 192 7.02 -2.17 4.63
C GLY A 192 7.73 -1.67 3.38
N ASP A 193 7.41 -0.45 2.96
CA ASP A 193 7.84 0.07 1.65
C ASP A 193 9.14 0.86 1.81
N ALA A 194 10.25 0.15 2.04
CA ALA A 194 11.55 0.75 2.31
C ALA A 194 12.17 1.46 1.11
N GLU A 195 11.75 1.13 -0.11
CA GLU A 195 12.16 1.83 -1.35
C GLU A 195 11.68 3.29 -1.35
N ARG A 196 10.59 3.59 -0.65
CA ARG A 196 10.00 4.94 -0.51
C ARG A 196 10.68 5.76 0.57
N ALA A 197 11.49 5.14 1.42
CA ALA A 197 12.19 5.83 2.49
C ALA A 197 13.25 6.80 1.95
N ILE A 198 13.42 7.94 2.62
CA ILE A 198 14.40 8.98 2.25
C ILE A 198 15.80 8.63 2.79
N SER A 199 15.92 7.75 3.78
CA SER A 199 17.20 7.55 4.48
C SER A 199 18.31 6.97 3.59
N LYS A 200 19.41 7.73 3.52
CA LYS A 200 20.69 7.39 2.88
C LYS A 200 21.71 6.68 3.78
N ASP A 201 21.37 6.26 5.01
CA ASP A 201 22.35 5.55 5.86
C ASP A 201 21.70 4.56 6.85
N PRO A 202 21.77 3.24 6.60
CA PRO A 202 21.31 2.23 7.54
C PRO A 202 22.22 2.04 8.77
N LYS A 203 23.40 2.68 8.84
CA LYS A 203 24.41 2.49 9.92
C LYS A 203 24.46 3.62 10.95
N ARG A 204 23.81 4.75 10.72
CA ARG A 204 23.73 5.85 11.69
C ARG A 204 22.27 6.11 12.00
N GLY A 205 21.89 6.09 13.27
CA GLY A 205 20.55 6.31 13.80
C GLY A 205 19.91 7.66 13.47
N LYS A 206 19.82 7.99 12.19
CA LYS A 206 18.96 9.03 11.64
C LYS A 206 17.56 8.46 11.52
N GLU A 207 16.58 9.32 11.79
CA GLU A 207 15.18 9.03 11.60
C GLU A 207 14.97 8.43 10.22
N TYR A 208 14.34 7.26 10.17
CA TYR A 208 13.64 6.84 8.95
C TYR A 208 12.41 7.75 8.86
N GLY A 209 12.65 8.97 8.41
CA GLY A 209 11.62 9.90 7.99
C GLY A 209 11.41 9.74 6.48
N GLY A 210 10.18 9.99 6.03
CA GLY A 210 9.89 10.06 4.62
C GLY A 210 9.46 8.76 3.97
N GLY A 211 8.46 8.88 3.12
CA GLY A 211 7.97 7.82 2.26
C GLY A 211 6.49 7.60 2.48
N MET A 212 5.66 8.22 1.65
CA MET A 212 4.23 8.01 1.66
C MET A 212 3.80 6.92 0.70
N THR A 213 2.67 6.31 1.01
CA THR A 213 1.94 5.44 0.08
C THR A 213 0.48 5.82 0.11
N VAL A 214 -0.04 6.22 -1.06
CA VAL A 214 -1.47 6.46 -1.27
C VAL A 214 -1.99 5.41 -2.23
N GLY A 215 -2.87 4.52 -1.78
CA GLY A 215 -3.33 3.39 -2.58
C GLY A 215 -4.81 3.41 -2.88
N MET A 216 -5.18 2.98 -4.09
CA MET A 216 -6.57 2.79 -4.50
C MET A 216 -6.85 1.33 -4.85
N ARG A 217 -7.97 0.79 -4.37
CA ARG A 217 -8.46 -0.54 -4.75
C ARG A 217 -9.34 -0.46 -5.99
N ILE A 218 -9.08 -1.30 -6.98
CA ILE A 218 -9.77 -1.30 -8.28
C ILE A 218 -10.16 -2.75 -8.63
N GLY A 219 -11.29 -2.94 -9.29
CA GLY A 219 -11.79 -4.23 -9.76
C GLY A 219 -12.74 -4.95 -8.78
N PRO A 220 -13.53 -5.91 -9.29
CA PRO A 220 -14.52 -6.66 -8.51
C PRO A 220 -13.90 -7.48 -7.36
N GLY A 221 -12.72 -8.07 -7.58
CA GLY A 221 -11.95 -8.77 -6.56
C GLY A 221 -11.44 -7.88 -5.43
N ALA A 222 -11.50 -6.55 -5.53
CA ALA A 222 -11.16 -5.70 -4.39
C ALA A 222 -12.03 -6.03 -3.15
N LYS A 223 -13.27 -6.47 -3.37
CA LYS A 223 -14.16 -6.96 -2.32
C LYS A 223 -13.58 -8.24 -1.71
N GLY A 224 -13.12 -8.15 -0.48
CA GLY A 224 -12.50 -9.26 0.23
C GLY A 224 -10.96 -9.27 0.19
N MET A 225 -10.32 -8.23 -0.34
CA MET A 225 -8.86 -8.04 -0.31
C MET A 225 -8.45 -6.98 0.74
N PRO A 226 -8.52 -7.28 2.05
CA PRO A 226 -8.24 -6.29 3.07
C PRO A 226 -6.76 -5.92 3.11
N LEU A 227 -6.48 -4.69 3.54
CA LEU A 227 -5.16 -4.25 3.96
C LEU A 227 -5.01 -4.53 5.45
N ARG A 228 -3.95 -5.22 5.87
CA ARG A 228 -3.72 -5.60 7.27
C ARG A 228 -2.52 -4.86 7.81
N PHE A 229 -2.55 -4.46 9.08
CA PHE A 229 -1.44 -3.80 9.77
C PHE A 229 -1.09 -4.53 11.06
N LEU A 230 0.21 -4.63 11.33
CA LEU A 230 0.71 -5.19 12.57
C LEU A 230 2.01 -4.50 12.98
N GLY A 231 2.13 -4.19 14.27
CA GLY A 231 3.32 -3.58 14.85
C GLY A 231 4.41 -4.61 15.10
N TYR A 232 5.67 -4.19 14.98
CA TYR A 232 6.85 -5.03 15.27
C TYR A 232 7.85 -4.29 16.13
N LEU A 233 8.48 -4.99 17.06
CA LEU A 233 9.61 -4.52 17.88
C LEU A 233 10.56 -5.69 18.12
N LYS A 234 11.88 -5.49 17.96
CA LYS A 234 12.90 -6.55 18.08
C LYS A 234 12.61 -7.76 17.20
N LYS A 235 12.14 -7.51 15.98
CA LYS A 235 11.71 -8.52 14.98
C LYS A 235 10.54 -9.40 15.45
N ARG A 236 9.84 -9.02 16.52
CA ARG A 236 8.65 -9.71 17.04
C ARG A 236 7.42 -8.86 16.79
N ALA A 237 6.34 -9.48 16.34
CA ALA A 237 5.05 -8.83 16.23
C ALA A 237 4.51 -8.49 17.63
N ILE A 238 3.89 -7.32 17.76
CA ILE A 238 3.33 -6.77 18.99
C ILE A 238 1.93 -6.22 18.74
N GLY A 239 1.09 -6.30 19.76
CA GLY A 239 -0.28 -5.79 19.69
C GLY A 239 -1.23 -6.67 18.87
N LYS A 240 -2.33 -6.06 18.45
CA LYS A 240 -3.41 -6.72 17.70
C LYS A 240 -3.28 -6.39 16.22
N MET A 241 -3.77 -7.27 15.37
CA MET A 241 -3.83 -7.02 13.93
C MET A 241 -5.00 -6.07 13.61
N GLY A 242 -4.71 -5.00 12.89
CA GLY A 242 -5.71 -4.13 12.27
C GLY A 242 -6.03 -4.62 10.86
N VAL A 243 -7.29 -4.57 10.47
CA VAL A 243 -7.79 -4.98 9.16
C VAL A 243 -8.60 -3.83 8.58
N LEU A 244 -8.21 -3.34 7.42
CA LEU A 244 -8.95 -2.35 6.64
C LEU A 244 -9.62 -3.09 5.48
N ALA A 245 -10.93 -3.25 5.57
CA ALA A 245 -11.79 -3.77 4.53
C ALA A 245 -12.06 -2.68 3.49
N LEU A 246 -11.08 -2.47 2.62
CA LEU A 246 -11.20 -1.54 1.50
C LEU A 246 -11.96 -2.20 0.35
N GLY A 247 -13.14 -1.66 0.01
CA GLY A 247 -13.90 -2.07 -1.16
C GLY A 247 -13.35 -1.49 -2.47
N ARG A 248 -13.93 -1.87 -3.60
CA ARG A 248 -13.62 -1.25 -4.90
C ARG A 248 -13.81 0.26 -4.85
N GLY A 249 -12.90 0.99 -5.46
CA GLY A 249 -12.92 2.44 -5.53
C GLY A 249 -12.58 3.15 -4.21
N ALA A 250 -12.20 2.42 -3.15
CA ALA A 250 -11.71 3.03 -1.92
C ALA A 250 -10.25 3.47 -2.07
N LEU A 251 -9.91 4.61 -1.47
CA LEU A 251 -8.57 5.17 -1.40
C LEU A 251 -8.05 5.08 0.04
N TYR A 252 -6.75 4.96 0.23
CA TYR A 252 -6.13 5.05 1.55
C TYR A 252 -4.83 5.82 1.49
N PHE A 253 -4.54 6.57 2.55
CA PHE A 253 -3.31 7.31 2.74
C PHE A 253 -2.57 6.73 3.94
N MET A 254 -1.32 6.31 3.75
CA MET A 254 -0.44 5.90 4.84
C MET A 254 0.58 6.99 5.09
N CYS A 255 0.64 7.48 6.34
CA CYS A 255 1.74 8.36 6.72
C CYS A 255 3.09 7.62 6.65
N GLY A 256 4.20 8.34 6.60
CA GLY A 256 5.54 7.74 6.53
C GLY A 256 5.81 6.63 7.54
N LYS A 257 5.31 6.79 8.77
CA LYS A 257 5.43 5.77 9.81
C LYS A 257 4.56 4.54 9.57
N ALA A 258 3.34 4.71 9.07
CA ALA A 258 2.40 3.61 8.78
C ALA A 258 2.81 2.81 7.54
N ASN A 259 3.45 3.49 6.58
CA ASN A 259 4.02 2.89 5.38
C ASN A 259 5.12 1.84 5.71
N GLY A 260 5.83 2.06 6.82
CA GLY A 260 6.82 1.09 7.32
C GLY A 260 8.13 1.11 6.55
N GLY A 261 8.54 2.27 6.01
CA GLY A 261 9.85 2.42 5.37
C GLY A 261 11.02 2.03 6.30
N ASP A 262 10.78 2.03 7.61
CA ASP A 262 11.70 1.64 8.67
C ASP A 262 11.65 0.17 9.09
N PHE A 263 10.87 -0.69 8.42
CA PHE A 263 10.58 -2.06 8.87
C PHE A 263 11.81 -2.97 9.08
N LYS A 264 12.97 -2.59 8.52
CA LYS A 264 14.26 -3.27 8.67
C LYS A 264 14.96 -2.93 9.98
N GLN A 265 14.58 -1.82 10.64
CA GLN A 265 15.07 -1.48 11.97
C GLN A 265 14.45 -2.40 13.02
N SER A 266 15.30 -3.01 13.86
CA SER A 266 14.82 -3.95 14.89
C SER A 266 14.72 -3.33 16.28
N ASN A 267 15.42 -2.24 16.56
CA ASN A 267 15.48 -1.64 17.90
C ASN A 267 14.42 -0.56 18.14
N VAL A 268 13.61 -0.23 17.13
CA VAL A 268 12.47 0.68 17.26
C VAL A 268 11.17 -0.06 16.95
N GLN A 269 10.04 0.50 17.36
CA GLN A 269 8.74 0.03 16.90
C GLN A 269 8.61 0.35 15.41
N THR A 270 8.18 -0.61 14.61
CA THR A 270 7.96 -0.48 13.16
C THR A 270 6.58 -0.99 12.78
N TRP A 271 6.05 -0.53 11.65
CA TRP A 271 4.80 -1.06 11.09
C TRP A 271 5.09 -1.93 9.88
N ARG A 272 4.27 -2.96 9.71
CA ARG A 272 4.22 -3.76 8.49
C ARG A 272 2.80 -3.96 8.07
N HIS A 273 2.60 -4.06 6.77
CA HIS A 273 1.30 -4.26 6.18
C HIS A 273 1.29 -5.39 5.15
N ALA A 274 0.10 -5.95 4.92
CA ALA A 274 -0.12 -7.09 4.03
C ALA A 274 -1.45 -6.92 3.27
N ALA A 275 -1.54 -7.48 2.06
CA ALA A 275 -2.75 -7.44 1.24
C ALA A 275 -3.02 -8.81 0.59
N GLY A 276 -4.29 -9.15 0.40
CA GLY A 276 -4.71 -10.42 -0.22
C GLY A 276 -5.94 -11.02 0.45
N HIS A 277 -6.70 -11.83 -0.29
CA HIS A 277 -7.93 -12.45 0.22
C HIS A 277 -7.63 -13.57 1.21
N ASP A 278 -6.70 -14.45 0.88
CA ASP A 278 -6.36 -15.60 1.72
C ASP A 278 -5.60 -15.16 2.99
N ALA A 279 -6.33 -15.06 4.09
CA ALA A 279 -5.77 -14.72 5.40
C ALA A 279 -4.76 -15.77 5.91
N LYS A 280 -4.92 -17.06 5.56
CA LYS A 280 -3.99 -18.12 6.02
C LYS A 280 -2.63 -18.01 5.35
N ARG A 281 -2.62 -17.59 4.08
CA ARG A 281 -1.42 -17.44 3.27
C ARG A 281 -0.76 -16.07 3.43
N TRP A 282 -1.55 -15.01 3.49
CA TRP A 282 -1.06 -13.62 3.42
C TRP A 282 -1.38 -12.79 4.67
N GLY A 283 -2.35 -13.22 5.47
CA GLY A 283 -2.88 -12.45 6.60
C GLY A 283 -2.35 -12.82 7.97
N GLU A 284 -1.40 -13.75 8.06
CA GLU A 284 -0.76 -14.10 9.33
C GLU A 284 0.73 -13.75 9.31
N PRO A 285 1.28 -13.22 10.42
CA PRO A 285 2.68 -12.89 10.50
C PRO A 285 3.55 -14.14 10.28
N SER A 286 4.43 -14.09 9.28
CA SER A 286 5.42 -15.14 9.05
C SER A 286 6.54 -15.06 10.10
N GLY A 287 7.04 -16.21 10.58
CA GLY A 287 8.17 -16.26 11.52
C GLY A 287 7.92 -17.21 12.68
N VAL A 288 8.75 -17.13 13.73
CA VAL A 288 8.69 -18.01 14.90
C VAL A 288 7.32 -17.90 15.59
N GLN A 289 6.86 -16.68 15.90
CA GLN A 289 5.58 -16.45 16.57
C GLN A 289 4.36 -16.95 15.77
N GLY A 290 4.35 -16.73 14.46
CA GLY A 290 3.28 -17.25 13.60
C GLY A 290 3.29 -18.79 13.52
N LYS A 291 4.48 -19.41 13.50
CA LYS A 291 4.61 -20.87 13.55
C LYS A 291 4.18 -21.45 14.90
N GLU A 292 4.48 -20.78 16.01
CA GLU A 292 4.07 -21.17 17.36
C GLU A 292 2.55 -21.12 17.49
N LEU A 293 1.90 -20.02 17.11
CA LEU A 293 0.44 -19.92 17.12
C LEU A 293 -0.22 -21.00 16.26
N LYS A 294 0.31 -21.26 15.05
CA LYS A 294 -0.18 -22.34 14.17
C LYS A 294 -0.04 -23.71 14.81
N LYS A 295 1.10 -24.00 15.46
CA LYS A 295 1.31 -25.27 16.20
C LYS A 295 0.31 -25.43 17.34
N GLU A 296 -0.06 -24.33 18.00
CA GLU A 296 -1.04 -24.31 19.08
C GLU A 296 -2.49 -24.24 18.59
N GLY A 297 -2.75 -24.24 17.28
CA GLY A 297 -4.09 -24.08 16.71
C GLY A 297 -4.72 -22.69 16.97
N LYS A 298 -3.91 -21.70 17.38
CA LYS A 298 -4.34 -20.34 17.71
C LYS A 298 -4.19 -19.41 16.51
N LYS A 299 -5.02 -18.36 16.48
CA LYS A 299 -4.92 -17.25 15.50
C LYS A 299 -4.37 -16.00 16.18
N TRP A 300 -3.72 -15.12 15.42
CA TRP A 300 -3.32 -13.81 15.93
C TRP A 300 -4.56 -12.98 16.32
N PRO A 301 -4.58 -12.28 17.47
CA PRO A 301 -5.72 -11.49 17.87
C PRO A 301 -5.98 -10.33 16.90
N VAL A 302 -7.21 -10.24 16.40
CA VAL A 302 -7.68 -9.18 15.50
C VAL A 302 -8.49 -8.18 16.33
N LYS A 303 -8.21 -6.87 16.21
CA LYS A 303 -8.97 -5.84 16.94
C LYS A 303 -9.97 -5.10 16.07
N ALA A 304 -9.64 -4.85 14.80
CA ALA A 304 -10.36 -3.84 14.05
C ALA A 304 -10.59 -4.26 12.60
N VAL A 305 -11.83 -4.07 12.14
CA VAL A 305 -12.21 -4.01 10.73
C VAL A 305 -12.64 -2.57 10.47
N TYR A 306 -12.00 -1.88 9.53
CA TYR A 306 -12.38 -0.52 9.11
C TYR A 306 -12.86 -0.51 7.66
N PRO A 307 -13.80 0.37 7.26
CA PRO A 307 -14.55 1.29 8.13
C PRO A 307 -15.40 0.51 9.14
N ARG A 308 -15.58 1.07 10.34
CA ARG A 308 -16.47 0.48 11.34
C ARG A 308 -17.89 0.60 10.78
N VAL A 309 -18.53 -0.54 10.49
CA VAL A 309 -19.92 -0.60 10.05
C VAL A 309 -20.83 -0.20 11.21
#